data_AF-A0A1Y2K482-F1
#
_entry.id   AF-A0A1Y2K482-F1
#
_cell.length_a   1.000
_cell.length_b   1.000
_cell.length_c   1.000
_cell.angle_alpha   90.00
_cell.angle_beta   90.00
_cell.angle_gamma   90.00
#
_symmetry.space_group_name_H-M   'P 1'
#
loop_
_entity.id
_entity.type
_entity.pdbx_description
1 polymer ?
#
loop_
_entity_poly.entity_id
_entity_poly.type
_entity_poly.pdbx_seq_one_letter_code
_entity_poly.pdbx_strand_id
1 'polypeptide(L)' 'MKIIRLNGLLAECEAKGVRREVNLLMLQGEPLAVGEYVMVQRGYAHEKMTEEEAQAAWEVYDSVPDVLGTCDL' A
#
# COMPACT_ATOMS: atom_id res chain seq x y z
N MET A 1 -6.05 -9.42 -6.25
CA MET A 1 -5.88 -10.37 -5.14
C MET A 1 -7.28 -10.84 -4.71
N LYS A 2 -7.46 -12.13 -4.43
CA LYS A 2 -8.74 -12.71 -4.00
C LYS A 2 -8.97 -12.46 -2.51
N ILE A 3 -10.12 -11.96 -2.10
CA ILE A 3 -10.50 -11.82 -0.70
C ILE A 3 -10.71 -13.22 -0.11
N ILE A 4 -9.93 -13.56 0.91
CA ILE A 4 -10.07 -14.83 1.64
C ILE A 4 -10.69 -14.63 3.04
N ARG A 5 -10.62 -13.42 3.59
CA ARG A 5 -11.26 -13.04 4.84
C ARG A 5 -11.59 -11.55 4.88
N LEU A 6 -12.73 -11.18 5.46
CA LEU A 6 -13.13 -9.80 5.74
C LEU A 6 -13.20 -9.58 7.25
N ASN A 7 -12.58 -8.50 7.71
CA ASN A 7 -12.59 -8.05 9.10
C ASN A 7 -12.88 -6.53 9.11
N GLY A 8 -14.14 -6.15 8.85
CA GLY A 8 -14.53 -4.75 8.70
C GLY A 8 -13.88 -4.09 7.48
N LEU A 9 -13.08 -3.04 7.69
CA LEU A 9 -12.37 -2.33 6.63
C LEU A 9 -11.00 -2.96 6.29
N LEU A 10 -10.64 -4.06 6.93
CA LEU A 10 -9.45 -4.82 6.59
C LEU A 10 -9.86 -6.13 5.93
N ALA A 11 -9.15 -6.51 4.88
CA ALA A 11 -9.31 -7.80 4.23
C ALA A 11 -7.97 -8.53 4.14
N GLU A 12 -8.00 -9.83 4.38
CA GLU A 12 -6.92 -10.71 4.00
C GLU A 12 -7.17 -11.15 2.56
N CYS A 13 -6.20 -10.88 1.69
CA CYS A 13 -6.27 -11.17 0.28
C CYS A 13 -5.11 -12.06 -0.17
N GLU A 14 -5.35 -12.99 -1.10
CA GLU A 14 -4.35 -13.90 -1.64
C GLU A 14 -4.20 -13.75 -3.17
N ALA A 15 -2.98 -13.79 -3.68
CA ALA A 15 -2.70 -13.92 -5.11
C ALA A 15 -1.42 -14.71 -5.36
N LYS A 16 -1.50 -15.77 -6.17
CA LYS A 16 -0.35 -16.64 -6.52
C LYS A 16 0.46 -17.09 -5.28
N GLY A 17 -0.24 -17.48 -4.20
CA GLY A 17 0.37 -17.91 -2.94
C GLY A 17 0.85 -16.78 -2.02
N VAL A 18 0.80 -15.52 -2.45
CA VAL A 18 1.14 -14.36 -1.62
C VAL A 18 -0.10 -13.84 -0.91
N ARG A 19 -0.05 -13.76 0.42
CA ARG A 19 -1.10 -13.17 1.25
C ARG A 19 -0.72 -11.78 1.72
N ARG A 20 -1.69 -10.87 1.71
CA ARG A 20 -1.53 -9.49 2.20
C ARG A 20 -2.80 -9.03 2.89
N GLU A 21 -2.64 -8.25 3.94
CA GLU A 21 -3.71 -7.44 4.49
C GLU A 21 -3.89 -6.19 3.63
N VAL A 22 -5.14 -5.88 3.29
CA VAL A 22 -5.53 -4.80 2.39
C VAL A 22 -6.55 -3.92 3.11
N ASN A 23 -6.30 -2.61 3.14
CA ASN A 23 -7.25 -1.64 3.65
C ASN A 23 -8.32 -1.33 2.58
N LEU A 24 -9.58 -1.54 2.94
CA LEU A 24 -10.76 -1.37 2.11
C LEU A 24 -11.44 0.00 2.29
N LEU A 25 -10.81 0.94 3.01
CA LEU A 25 -11.35 2.30 3.25
C LEU A 25 -11.83 2.97 1.95
N MET A 26 -11.11 2.78 0.85
CA MET A 26 -11.44 3.37 -0.46
C MET A 26 -12.62 2.68 -1.18
N LEU A 27 -13.10 1.55 -0.66
CA LEU A 27 -14.24 0.78 -1.19
C LEU A 27 -15.44 0.80 -0.22
N GLN A 28 -15.47 1.76 0.72
CA GLN A 28 -16.61 1.92 1.63
C GLN A 28 -17.90 2.17 0.86
N GLY A 29 -18.92 1.33 1.11
CA GLY A 29 -20.22 1.41 0.45
C GLY A 29 -20.43 0.37 -0.66
N GLU A 30 -19.36 -0.27 -1.13
CA GLU A 30 -19.47 -1.41 -2.04
C GLU A 30 -19.71 -2.72 -1.26
N PRO A 31 -20.65 -3.57 -1.71
CA PRO A 31 -20.83 -4.88 -1.10
C PRO A 31 -19.66 -5.79 -1.51
N LEU A 32 -18.78 -6.10 -0.56
CA LEU A 32 -17.64 -7.00 -0.76
C LEU A 32 -17.88 -8.35 -0.08
N ALA A 33 -17.47 -9.43 -0.75
CA ALA A 33 -17.61 -10.79 -0.24
C ALA A 33 -16.31 -11.60 -0.35
N VAL A 34 -16.17 -12.59 0.54
CA VAL A 34 -15.11 -13.60 0.45
C VAL A 34 -15.28 -14.37 -0.86
N GLY A 35 -14.20 -14.53 -1.61
CA GLY A 35 -14.21 -15.17 -2.92
C GLY A 35 -14.05 -14.21 -4.09
N GLU A 36 -14.35 -12.92 -3.89
CA GLU A 36 -14.22 -11.87 -4.90
C GLU A 36 -12.77 -11.39 -5.03
N TYR A 37 -12.50 -10.61 -6.08
CA TYR A 37 -11.17 -10.15 -6.42
C TYR A 37 -11.08 -8.63 -6.36
N VAL A 38 -10.09 -8.13 -5.62
CA VAL A 38 -9.78 -6.70 -5.53
C VAL A 38 -8.45 -6.39 -6.20
N MET A 39 -8.37 -5.27 -6.90
CA MET A 39 -7.09 -4.76 -7.41
C MET A 39 -6.39 -4.00 -6.28
N VAL A 40 -5.13 -4.34 -6.04
CA VAL A 40 -4.31 -3.71 -4.99
C VAL A 40 -3.12 -3.07 -5.67
N GLN A 41 -3.05 -1.73 -5.63
CA GLN A 41 -1.90 -0.96 -6.10
C GLN A 41 -1.18 -0.36 -4.88
N ARG A 42 0.15 -0.45 -4.85
CA ARG A 42 0.99 0.48 -4.08
C ARG A 42 1.61 1.43 -5.11
N GLY A 43 1.20 2.69 -5.09
CA GLY A 43 1.62 3.68 -6.09
C GLY A 43 0.55 4.73 -6.39
N TYR A 44 -0.01 5.35 -5.35
CA TYR A 44 -0.90 6.51 -5.52
C TYR A 44 -0.10 7.79 -5.30
N ALA A 45 -0.23 8.75 -6.22
CA ALA A 45 0.22 10.12 -5.97
C ALA A 45 -0.78 10.75 -4.98
N HIS A 46 -0.30 11.07 -3.78
CA HIS A 46 -1.13 11.59 -2.70
C HIS A 46 -1.45 13.07 -2.91
N GLU A 47 -0.43 13.86 -3.25
CA GLU A 47 -0.52 15.30 -3.35
C GLU A 47 0.42 15.83 -4.44
N LYS A 48 0.03 16.94 -5.07
CA LYS A 48 0.88 17.70 -6.00
C LYS A 48 1.71 18.69 -5.19
N MET A 49 3.02 18.67 -5.38
CA MET A 49 3.96 19.61 -4.76
C MET A 49 4.68 20.45 -5.80
N THR A 50 5.25 21.59 -5.39
CA THR A 50 6.15 22.39 -6.23
C THR A 50 7.53 21.75 -6.32
N GLU A 51 8.36 22.24 -7.23
CA GLU A 51 9.72 21.75 -7.39
C GLU A 51 10.59 22.03 -6.16
N GLU A 52 10.43 23.21 -5.54
CA GLU A 52 11.13 23.60 -4.33
C GLU A 52 10.78 22.69 -3.14
N GLU A 53 9.50 22.35 -3.00
CA GLU A 53 9.01 21.42 -1.98
C GLU A 53 9.58 20.02 -2.16
N ALA A 54 9.66 19.54 -3.41
CA ALA A 54 10.27 18.26 -3.72
C ALA A 54 11.78 18.27 -3.40
N GLN A 55 12.51 19.31 -3.81
CA GLN A 55 13.95 19.44 -3.55
C GLN A 55 14.26 19.49 -2.06
N ALA A 56 13.53 20.29 -1.29
CA ALA A 56 13.67 20.34 0.16
C ALA A 56 13.39 18.96 0.81
N ALA A 57 12.41 18.20 0.30
CA ALA A 57 12.14 16.85 0.79
C ALA A 57 13.29 15.87 0.50
N TRP A 58 13.96 15.98 -0.66
CA TRP A 58 15.12 15.15 -1.00
C TRP A 58 16.33 15.48 -0.15
N GLU A 59 16.62 16.77 0.10
CA GLU A 59 17.73 17.17 0.98
C GLU A 59 17.57 16.58 2.38
N VAL A 60 16.34 16.56 2.89
CA VAL A 60 16.02 15.90 4.16
C VAL A 60 16.25 14.39 4.04
N TYR A 61 15.75 13.73 2.99
CA TYR A 61 15.91 12.28 2.81
C TYR A 61 17.39 11.86 2.71
N ASP A 62 18.20 12.61 1.96
CA ASP A 62 19.64 12.35 1.78
C ASP A 62 20.44 12.58 3.06
N SER A 63 19.95 13.44 3.97
CA SER A 63 20.56 13.63 5.29
C SER A 63 20.36 12.42 6.23
N VAL A 64 19.42 11.51 5.91
CA VAL A 64 19.15 10.32 6.71
C VAL A 64 20.01 9.16 6.19
N PRO A 65 21.03 8.70 6.95
CA PRO A 65 21.82 7.55 6.54
C PRO A 65 20.95 6.29 6.50
N ASP A 66 20.99 5.55 5.38
CA ASP A 66 20.29 4.28 5.20
C ASP A 66 20.82 3.22 6.17
N VAL A 67 20.12 3.05 7.28
CA VAL A 67 20.45 2.06 8.32
C VAL A 67 19.78 0.70 8.09
N LEU A 68 19.07 0.48 6.98
CA LEU A 68 18.30 -0.74 6.72
C LEU A 68 18.73 -1.50 5.45
N GLY A 69 20.03 -1.51 5.16
CA GLY A 69 20.63 -2.18 4.01
C GLY A 69 21.23 -3.57 4.25
N THR A 70 20.62 -4.46 5.05
CA THR A 70 20.96 -5.92 5.00
C THR A 70 19.74 -6.80 5.27
N CYS A 71 19.11 -7.27 4.20
CA CYS A 71 18.40 -8.54 4.18
C CYS A 71 18.60 -9.15 2.79
N ASP A 72 19.80 -9.71 2.59
CA ASP A 72 20.08 -10.66 1.52
C ASP A 72 19.25 -11.93 1.75
N LEU A 73 18.54 -12.35 0.70
CA LEU A 73 17.75 -13.58 0.59
C LEU A 73 18.63 -14.83 0.57
#